data_AF-A0A3N5VMP5-F1
#
_entry.id   AF-A0A3N5VMP5-F1
#
_cell.length_a   1.000
_cell.length_b   1.000
_cell.length_c   1.000
_cell.angle_alpha   90.00
_cell.angle_beta   90.00
_cell.angle_gamma   90.00
#
_symmetry.space_group_name_H-M   'P 1'
#
loop_
_entity.id
_entity.type
_entity.pdbx_description
1 polymer ?
#
loop_
_entity_poly.entity_id
_entity_poly.type
_entity_poly.pdbx_seq_one_letter_code
_entity_poly.pdbx_strand_id
1 'polypeptide(L)'
;MATAWVIRRVLAFVLLGNAISCSLLAGVLIAPGATWRYQKGFAEASSPDRTAWRQWDFPDGGWGPGAAAFYYENQPGSANAYTGNTPLSDMDGGYTCIFLRRAFVITNIYDFERLELSAYSDDGFVAW
;
A
#
# COMPACT_ATOMS: atom_id res chain seq x y z
N MET A 1 8.95 51.33 60.00
CA MET A 1 9.53 50.93 58.70
C MET A 1 10.91 50.38 59.03
N ALA A 2 11.32 49.14 58.79
CA ALA A 2 11.08 48.22 57.67
C ALA A 2 11.07 46.74 58.13
N THR A 3 10.39 45.89 57.36
CA THR A 3 10.20 44.45 57.56
C THR A 3 11.34 43.63 56.95
N ALA A 4 11.80 42.60 57.66
CA ALA A 4 12.78 41.62 57.15
C ALA A 4 12.07 40.49 56.38
N TRP A 5 12.51 40.24 55.14
CA TRP A 5 12.02 39.14 54.29
C TRP A 5 12.87 37.89 54.49
N VAL A 6 12.24 36.78 54.88
CA VAL A 6 12.86 35.44 54.89
C VAL A 6 12.52 34.74 53.58
N ILE A 7 13.50 34.55 52.70
CA ILE A 7 13.32 33.77 51.47
C ILE A 7 13.57 32.29 51.79
N ARG A 8 12.51 31.48 51.82
CA ARG A 8 12.61 30.02 51.85
C ARG A 8 12.90 29.52 50.42
N ARG A 9 14.07 28.89 50.22
CA ARG A 9 14.37 28.19 48.96
C ARG A 9 13.64 26.84 48.95
N VAL A 10 12.63 26.70 48.12
CA VAL A 10 12.04 25.39 47.80
C VAL A 10 12.84 24.80 46.64
N LEU A 11 13.48 23.67 46.87
CA LEU A 11 14.11 22.87 45.82
C LEU A 11 13.02 22.06 45.12
N ALA A 12 12.71 22.41 43.87
CA ALA A 12 11.85 21.62 43.00
C ALA A 12 12.69 20.51 42.33
N PHE A 13 12.47 19.26 42.73
CA PHE A 13 12.96 18.10 41.99
C PHE A 13 12.06 17.92 40.75
N VAL A 14 12.60 18.23 39.57
CA VAL A 14 11.94 17.89 38.30
C VAL A 14 12.31 16.43 37.98
N LEU A 15 11.34 15.53 38.15
CA LEU A 15 11.42 14.17 37.60
C LEU A 15 11.25 14.27 36.08
N LEU A 16 12.37 14.19 35.36
CA LEU A 16 12.39 13.95 33.92
C LEU A 16 11.94 12.51 33.68
N GLY A 17 10.64 12.31 33.50
CA GLY A 17 10.10 11.07 32.93
C GLY A 17 10.62 10.93 31.50
N ASN A 18 11.47 9.95 31.26
CA ASN A 18 11.86 9.56 29.91
C ASN A 18 10.62 8.94 29.24
N ALA A 19 9.92 9.70 28.41
CA ALA A 19 8.99 9.13 27.45
C ALA A 19 9.83 8.33 26.44
N ILE A 20 9.78 7.00 26.53
CA ILE A 20 10.30 6.14 25.47
C ILE A 20 9.36 6.33 24.29
N SER A 21 9.75 7.20 23.35
CA SER A 21 9.08 7.31 22.07
C SER A 21 9.34 6.01 21.30
N CYS A 22 8.36 5.12 21.26
CA CYS A 22 8.35 4.02 20.31
C CYS A 22 8.09 4.62 18.93
N SER A 23 9.14 4.85 18.15
CA SER A 23 8.96 5.18 16.74
C SER A 23 8.44 3.93 16.03
N LEU A 24 7.19 3.96 15.59
CA LEU A 24 6.68 2.97 14.63
C LEU A 24 7.48 3.13 13.34
N LEU A 25 8.44 2.23 13.09
CA LEU A 25 9.06 2.12 11.78
C LEU A 25 8.06 1.44 10.85
N ALA A 26 7.56 2.15 9.84
CA ALA A 26 6.73 1.53 8.81
C ALA A 26 7.62 0.63 7.93
N GLY A 27 7.42 -0.68 8.04
CA GLY A 27 8.03 -1.66 7.13
C GLY A 27 7.32 -1.67 5.78
N VAL A 28 8.07 -1.63 4.68
CA VAL A 28 7.50 -1.75 3.33
C VAL A 28 7.39 -3.22 2.96
N LEU A 29 6.16 -3.75 2.94
CA LEU A 29 5.87 -5.14 2.55
C LEU A 29 5.85 -5.32 1.03
N ILE A 30 5.29 -4.34 0.32
CA ILE A 30 5.27 -4.27 -1.14
C ILE A 30 5.71 -2.86 -1.53
N ALA A 31 6.84 -2.76 -2.24
CA ALA A 31 7.34 -1.47 -2.71
C ALA A 31 6.49 -0.92 -3.87
N PRO A 32 6.37 0.41 -4.04
CA PRO A 32 5.94 1.00 -5.29
C PRO A 32 6.79 0.46 -6.45
N GLY A 33 6.18 0.19 -7.61
CA GLY A 33 6.91 -0.43 -8.72
C GLY A 33 7.00 -1.96 -8.68
N ALA A 34 6.58 -2.60 -7.59
CA ALA A 34 6.66 -4.06 -7.47
C ALA A 34 5.93 -4.77 -8.62
N THR A 35 6.44 -5.95 -8.99
CA THR A 35 5.78 -6.82 -9.96
C THR A 35 4.64 -7.60 -9.31
N TRP A 36 3.46 -7.48 -9.89
CA TRP A 36 2.24 -8.19 -9.53
C TRP A 36 1.95 -9.31 -10.54
N ARG A 37 1.19 -10.32 -10.10
CA ARG A 37 0.45 -11.18 -11.02
C ARG A 37 -0.80 -10.43 -11.43
N TYR A 38 -1.09 -10.41 -12.73
CA TYR A 38 -2.30 -9.78 -13.24
C TYR A 38 -2.98 -10.58 -14.33
N GLN A 39 -4.29 -10.44 -14.39
CA GLN A 39 -5.14 -10.96 -15.45
C GLN A 39 -6.02 -9.84 -15.98
N LYS A 40 -6.08 -9.70 -17.31
CA LYS A 40 -6.98 -8.77 -17.98
C LYS A 40 -8.42 -9.27 -17.86
N GLY A 41 -9.36 -8.37 -17.58
CA GLY A 41 -10.77 -8.67 -17.35
C GLY A 41 -11.57 -9.03 -18.60
N PHE A 42 -11.02 -9.83 -19.52
CA PHE A 42 -11.79 -10.41 -20.64
C PHE A 42 -12.82 -11.44 -20.16
N ALA A 43 -12.61 -11.99 -18.97
CA ALA A 43 -13.52 -12.86 -18.24
C ALA A 43 -13.28 -12.65 -16.73
N GLU A 44 -14.16 -13.24 -15.91
CA GLU A 44 -13.95 -13.30 -14.46
C GLU A 44 -12.64 -14.00 -14.10
N ALA A 45 -12.00 -13.53 -13.02
CA ALA A 45 -10.72 -14.07 -12.54
C ALA A 45 -10.79 -15.54 -12.10
N SER A 46 -11.98 -16.00 -11.73
CA SER A 46 -12.24 -17.40 -11.39
C SER A 46 -13.65 -17.82 -11.78
N SER A 47 -13.81 -19.10 -12.10
CA SER A 47 -15.07 -19.73 -12.51
C SER A 47 -15.11 -21.18 -12.03
N PRO A 48 -16.28 -21.73 -11.67
CA PRO A 48 -17.59 -21.07 -11.61
C PRO A 48 -17.76 -20.13 -10.40
N ASP A 49 -16.94 -20.29 -9.37
CA ASP A 49 -16.93 -19.40 -8.21
C ASP A 49 -16.08 -18.16 -8.51
N ARG A 50 -16.74 -17.00 -8.63
CA ARG A 50 -16.09 -15.69 -8.90
C ARG A 50 -15.33 -15.12 -7.69
N THR A 51 -15.40 -15.77 -6.54
CA THR A 51 -14.74 -15.33 -5.30
C THR A 51 -13.52 -16.17 -4.96
N ALA A 52 -13.33 -17.32 -5.62
CA ALA A 52 -12.20 -18.22 -5.40
C ALA A 52 -10.85 -17.52 -5.60
N TRP A 53 -10.75 -16.60 -6.58
CA TRP A 53 -9.52 -15.83 -6.81
C TRP A 53 -9.11 -14.90 -5.65
N ARG A 54 -9.97 -14.66 -4.67
CA ARG A 54 -9.68 -13.85 -3.48
C ARG A 54 -9.03 -14.67 -2.38
N GLN A 55 -9.10 -16.00 -2.47
CA GLN A 55 -8.55 -16.89 -1.45
C GLN A 55 -7.03 -16.91 -1.52
N TRP A 56 -6.40 -17.17 -0.38
CA TRP A 56 -4.95 -17.22 -0.23
C TRP A 56 -4.31 -18.26 -1.16
N ASP A 57 -4.93 -19.44 -1.25
CA ASP A 57 -4.43 -20.61 -1.98
C ASP A 57 -4.82 -20.65 -3.46
N PHE A 58 -5.45 -19.59 -3.99
CA PHE A 58 -5.82 -19.54 -5.40
C PHE A 58 -4.59 -19.60 -6.31
N PRO A 59 -4.56 -20.52 -7.31
CA PRO A 59 -3.44 -20.68 -8.21
C PRO A 59 -3.42 -19.59 -9.29
N ASP A 60 -2.65 -18.53 -9.06
CA ASP A 60 -2.45 -17.43 -10.02
C ASP A 60 -1.25 -17.65 -10.98
N GLY A 61 -0.72 -18.87 -11.06
CA GLY A 61 0.43 -19.19 -11.92
C GLY A 61 0.19 -18.97 -13.41
N GLY A 62 -1.08 -18.97 -13.84
CA GLY A 62 -1.48 -18.64 -15.22
C GLY A 62 -1.58 -17.14 -15.50
N TRP A 63 -1.43 -16.28 -14.48
CA TRP A 63 -1.51 -14.84 -14.63
C TRP A 63 -0.16 -14.25 -15.06
N GLY A 64 -0.23 -13.22 -15.91
CA GLY A 64 0.95 -12.54 -16.41
C GLY A 64 1.66 -11.75 -15.30
N PRO A 65 2.99 -11.56 -15.37
CA PRO A 65 3.68 -10.62 -14.50
C PRO A 65 3.57 -9.18 -15.05
N GLY A 66 3.41 -8.18 -14.18
CA GLY A 66 3.45 -6.76 -14.57
C GLY A 66 3.91 -5.87 -13.42
N ALA A 67 4.80 -4.92 -13.70
CA ALA A 67 5.22 -3.91 -12.71
C ALA A 67 4.12 -2.84 -12.55
N ALA A 68 3.75 -2.52 -11.32
CA ALA A 68 2.84 -1.41 -11.05
C ALA A 68 3.55 -0.06 -11.30
N ALA A 69 2.89 1.03 -11.71
CA ALA A 69 1.48 1.14 -12.03
C ALA A 69 1.10 0.46 -13.36
N PHE A 70 -0.13 -0.03 -13.41
CA PHE A 70 -0.80 -0.47 -14.62
C PHE A 70 -1.59 0.70 -15.18
N TYR A 71 -1.51 0.93 -16.49
CA TYR A 71 -2.12 2.12 -17.07
C TYR A 71 -2.60 1.89 -18.50
N TYR A 72 -3.65 2.61 -18.89
CA TYR A 72 -4.00 2.84 -20.27
C TYR A 72 -3.65 4.29 -20.62
N GLU A 73 -3.18 4.52 -21.86
CA GLU A 73 -2.81 5.84 -22.37
C GLU A 73 -3.58 6.08 -23.68
N ASN A 74 -4.36 7.16 -23.73
CA ASN A 74 -5.25 7.46 -24.87
C ASN A 74 -4.58 8.37 -25.92
N GLN A 75 -3.41 8.93 -25.62
CA GLN A 75 -2.60 9.73 -26.55
C GLN A 75 -1.15 9.21 -26.62
N PRO A 76 -0.94 7.95 -27.05
CA PRO A 76 0.39 7.35 -27.09
C PRO A 76 1.35 8.16 -27.98
N GLY A 77 2.54 8.45 -27.46
CA GLY A 77 3.57 9.23 -28.16
C GLY A 77 3.42 10.75 -28.04
N SER A 78 2.40 11.26 -27.35
CA SER A 78 2.33 12.69 -27.01
C SER A 78 3.40 13.07 -25.98
N ALA A 79 3.73 14.36 -25.88
CA ALA A 79 4.69 14.87 -24.90
C ALA A 79 4.28 14.64 -23.43
N ASN A 80 2.98 14.37 -23.20
CA ASN A 80 2.41 14.12 -21.88
C ASN A 80 2.06 12.64 -21.65
N ALA A 81 2.37 11.76 -22.62
CA ALA A 81 2.01 10.35 -22.52
C ALA A 81 2.72 9.70 -21.33
N TYR A 82 1.96 9.02 -20.47
CA TYR A 82 2.56 8.24 -19.40
C TYR A 82 3.28 7.03 -19.98
N THR A 83 4.53 6.82 -19.56
CA THR A 83 5.42 5.75 -20.07
C THR A 83 6.04 4.93 -18.94
N GLY A 84 5.37 4.87 -17.79
CA GLY A 84 5.94 4.31 -16.56
C GLY A 84 6.21 2.82 -16.64
N ASN A 85 5.21 2.00 -16.27
CA ASN A 85 5.43 0.56 -16.06
C ASN A 85 4.61 -0.30 -17.02
N THR A 86 3.51 -0.92 -16.58
CA THR A 86 2.80 -1.91 -17.41
C THR A 86 1.72 -1.23 -18.26
N PRO A 87 1.91 -1.07 -19.58
CA PRO A 87 0.86 -0.54 -20.46
C PRO A 87 -0.22 -1.59 -20.72
N LEU A 88 -1.47 -1.13 -20.71
CA LEU A 88 -2.68 -1.87 -21.09
C LEU A 88 -3.16 -1.36 -22.45
N SER A 89 -2.30 -1.43 -23.47
CA SER A 89 -2.55 -0.80 -24.79
C SER A 89 -3.74 -1.38 -25.56
N ASP A 90 -4.25 -2.54 -25.15
CA ASP A 90 -5.43 -3.21 -25.71
C ASP A 90 -6.69 -3.06 -24.83
N MET A 91 -6.68 -2.16 -23.85
CA MET A 91 -7.79 -1.98 -22.92
C MET A 91 -8.99 -1.30 -23.57
N ASP A 92 -8.77 -0.32 -24.46
CA ASP A 92 -9.85 0.43 -25.11
C ASP A 92 -10.75 -0.50 -25.94
N GLY A 93 -12.04 -0.51 -25.60
CA GLY A 93 -13.04 -1.42 -26.17
C GLY A 93 -12.82 -2.92 -25.87
N GLY A 94 -11.78 -3.29 -25.11
CA GLY A 94 -11.42 -4.69 -24.84
C GLY A 94 -11.88 -5.21 -23.48
N TYR A 95 -11.50 -4.51 -22.40
CA TYR A 95 -11.85 -4.86 -21.02
C TYR A 95 -11.84 -3.61 -20.14
N THR A 96 -12.60 -3.62 -19.05
CA THR A 96 -12.78 -2.45 -18.18
C THR A 96 -12.06 -2.57 -16.84
N CYS A 97 -11.46 -3.72 -16.55
CA CYS A 97 -10.73 -3.96 -15.32
C CYS A 97 -9.57 -4.95 -15.51
N ILE A 98 -8.66 -4.94 -14.55
CA ILE A 98 -7.67 -5.99 -14.37
C ILE A 98 -7.80 -6.54 -12.96
N PHE A 99 -7.44 -7.81 -12.80
CA PHE A 99 -7.28 -8.43 -11.50
C PHE A 99 -5.81 -8.45 -11.13
N LEU A 100 -5.50 -8.15 -9.87
CA LEU A 100 -4.13 -8.05 -9.37
C LEU A 100 -3.97 -8.96 -8.15
N ARG A 101 -2.87 -9.71 -8.11
CA ARG A 101 -2.48 -10.53 -6.95
C ARG A 101 -1.00 -10.38 -6.63
N ARG A 102 -0.69 -10.23 -5.35
CA ARG A 102 0.68 -10.18 -4.82
C ARG A 102 0.70 -10.74 -3.41
N ALA A 103 1.46 -11.80 -3.22
CA ALA A 103 1.79 -12.30 -1.89
C ALA A 103 3.01 -11.55 -1.31
N PHE A 104 2.99 -11.35 -0.01
CA PHE A 104 4.12 -10.92 0.81
C PHE A 104 4.21 -11.82 2.05
N VAL A 105 5.37 -11.84 2.70
CA VAL A 105 5.62 -12.69 3.86
C VAL A 105 5.74 -11.82 5.10
N ILE A 106 4.98 -12.17 6.13
CA ILE A 106 5.17 -11.69 7.49
C ILE A 106 5.85 -12.81 8.27
N THR A 107 7.09 -12.60 8.69
CA THR A 107 7.87 -13.61 9.42
C THR A 107 7.43 -13.76 10.87
N ASN A 108 6.96 -12.67 11.48
CA ASN A 108 6.42 -12.67 12.83
C ASN A 108 5.24 -11.68 12.88
N ILE A 109 4.04 -12.19 13.16
CA ILE A 109 2.82 -11.39 13.20
C ILE A 109 2.80 -10.42 14.39
N TYR A 110 3.57 -10.70 15.44
CA TYR A 110 3.65 -9.86 16.64
C TYR A 110 4.49 -8.60 16.43
N ASP A 111 5.20 -8.48 15.29
CA ASP A 111 6.01 -7.30 14.96
C ASP A 111 5.15 -6.16 14.37
N PHE A 112 3.87 -6.40 14.08
CA PHE A 112 3.00 -5.46 13.38
C PHE A 112 1.72 -5.18 14.18
N GLU A 113 1.40 -3.90 14.34
CA GLU A 113 0.13 -3.47 14.95
C GLU A 113 -0.96 -3.16 13.91
N ARG A 114 -0.56 -2.80 12.69
CA ARG A 114 -1.47 -2.38 11.60
C ARG A 114 -0.86 -2.71 10.23
N LEU A 115 -1.73 -3.08 9.30
CA LEU A 115 -1.44 -3.10 7.87
C LEU A 115 -2.10 -1.89 7.20
N GLU A 116 -1.37 -1.23 6.33
CA GLU A 116 -1.84 -0.07 5.58
C GLU A 116 -1.65 -0.33 4.08
N LEU A 117 -2.71 -0.12 3.30
CA LEU A 117 -2.68 -0.17 1.85
C LEU A 117 -2.88 1.24 1.32
N SER A 118 -1.89 1.75 0.59
CA SER A 118 -1.97 3.02 -0.13
C SER A 118 -1.99 2.74 -1.63
N ALA A 119 -2.94 3.34 -2.35
CA ALA A 119 -3.06 3.20 -3.78
C ALA A 119 -3.50 4.52 -4.43
N TYR A 120 -2.95 4.79 -5.61
CA TYR A 120 -3.51 5.76 -6.55
C TYR A 120 -4.26 4.97 -7.62
N SER A 121 -5.47 5.41 -7.94
CA SER A 121 -6.33 4.75 -8.90
C SER A 121 -7.10 5.79 -9.68
N ASP A 122 -7.21 5.53 -10.98
CA ASP A 122 -8.06 6.24 -11.93
C ASP A 122 -8.56 5.16 -12.92
N ASP A 123 -9.83 4.79 -12.93
CA ASP A 123 -10.95 5.41 -12.20
C ASP A 123 -11.12 4.94 -10.73
N GLY A 124 -10.86 3.67 -10.42
CA GLY A 124 -11.12 3.12 -9.08
C GLY A 124 -10.63 1.68 -8.88
N PHE A 125 -10.55 1.24 -7.61
CA PHE A 125 -10.08 -0.10 -7.26
C PHE A 125 -10.88 -0.69 -6.08
N VAL A 126 -10.82 -2.01 -5.97
CA VAL A 126 -11.30 -2.78 -4.81
C VAL A 126 -10.15 -3.68 -4.35
N ALA A 127 -9.94 -3.75 -3.04
CA ALA A 127 -8.97 -4.62 -2.40
C ALA A 127 -9.66 -5.62 -1.48
N TRP A 128 -9.06 -6.80 -1.34
CA TRP A 128 -9.51 -7.92 -0.51
C TRP A 128 -8.38 -8.36 0.41
#